data_AF-A0A0W1L7A0-F1
#
_entry.id   AF-A0A0W1L7A0-F1
#
_cell.length_a   1.000
_cell.length_b   1.000
_cell.length_c   1.000
_cell.angle_alpha   90.00
_cell.angle_beta   90.00
_cell.angle_gamma   90.00
#
_symmetry.space_group_name_H-M   'P 1'
#
loop_
_entity.id
_entity.type
_entity.pdbx_description
1 polymer ?
#
loop_
_entity_poly.entity_id
_entity_poly.type
_entity_poly.pdbx_seq_one_letter_code
_entity_poly.pdbx_strand_id
1 'polypeptide(L)'
;MKITNKTLLTLSPLGLALLLPVANQASAHGYIAKPESRGYLCRLRENTQCGNVVYEPQSLEGVDRFPQSGPVDGHLASAGLRAFGALDDQSINRWTKRHIKTGPNEFSWRFTAAHSSRDWRYFITKTSWDPNSPLTRDQFEAVPFCEYQGFNRQPPKTLTHLCNVPERTGYHIVLGVWDVADTPMSFYNVVDLMIDNNDMNEASWQDVGDIVTGRHLKAGDKVKTRVFGESKEIPSLQTVLTINSDNEGLNENWTVALAKKINASQSWIQAGQLNENNEIEITIGRNEIFAQSNAGINSVELEFELAPLPKPAFAVTGLSHNYVIDNNTVEFNFSVDIEADAHIKATLNKSYNSVVTHAFQVTRGQSDLVLNYPDAQTGHYNLAVSYMTADGLTDEKVFHLNIVEAGTPPGPIPPVVEPIQDVDYVFPANITSYKAGTVVLQPKNNKVYQCKPWPYNGYCVQWSKGSNQYEPGIGLYWNMAWIEIQ
;
A
#
# COMPACT_ATOMS: atom_id res chain seq x y z
N MET A 1 59.43 52.51 -66.63
CA MET A 1 59.16 51.85 -65.34
C MET A 1 57.97 52.52 -64.69
N LYS A 2 56.82 51.84 -64.64
CA LYS A 2 55.58 52.35 -64.02
C LYS A 2 55.42 51.66 -62.67
N ILE A 3 55.42 52.42 -61.58
CA ILE A 3 54.92 51.95 -60.28
C ILE A 3 53.94 53.01 -59.80
N THR A 4 52.67 52.64 -59.82
CA THR A 4 51.51 53.44 -59.39
C THR A 4 50.92 52.81 -58.13
N ASN A 5 50.64 53.68 -57.15
CA ASN A 5 49.90 53.44 -55.92
C ASN A 5 48.62 52.62 -56.09
N LYS A 6 48.31 51.71 -55.15
CA LYS A 6 46.94 51.46 -54.67
C LYS A 6 46.90 51.00 -53.20
N THR A 7 46.13 51.79 -52.45
CA THR A 7 45.38 51.58 -51.22
C THR A 7 45.05 50.12 -50.85
N LEU A 8 45.35 49.72 -49.61
CA LEU A 8 44.87 48.46 -49.02
C LEU A 8 43.52 48.67 -48.31
N LEU A 9 42.50 47.96 -48.79
CA LEU A 9 41.27 47.65 -48.08
C LEU A 9 41.50 46.36 -47.29
N THR A 10 41.42 46.40 -45.96
CA THR A 10 41.34 45.18 -45.12
C THR A 10 39.88 44.95 -44.72
N LEU A 11 39.28 43.91 -45.30
CA LEU A 11 37.93 43.44 -44.99
C LEU A 11 37.83 42.93 -43.54
N SER A 12 36.74 43.31 -42.88
CA SER A 12 36.27 42.80 -41.58
C SER A 12 35.77 41.36 -41.69
N PRO A 13 36.16 40.41 -40.80
CA PRO A 13 35.54 39.11 -40.72
C PRO A 13 34.39 39.13 -39.67
N LEU A 14 33.16 39.25 -40.15
CA LEU A 14 31.98 38.74 -39.44
C LEU A 14 31.89 37.24 -39.75
N GLY A 15 32.07 36.37 -38.74
CA GLY A 15 31.82 34.94 -38.91
C GLY A 15 32.67 34.03 -38.04
N LEU A 16 32.59 34.16 -36.71
CA LEU A 16 33.03 33.11 -35.80
C LEU A 16 31.82 32.65 -34.99
N ALA A 17 30.99 31.79 -35.62
CA ALA A 17 29.99 31.03 -34.89
C ALA A 17 30.74 30.06 -33.97
N LEU A 18 30.66 30.29 -32.66
CA LEU A 18 31.09 29.36 -31.64
C LEU A 18 30.31 28.04 -31.81
N LEU A 19 30.95 27.04 -32.41
CA LEU A 19 30.57 25.64 -32.25
C LEU A 19 30.93 25.25 -30.81
N LEU A 20 30.01 25.49 -29.88
CA LEU A 20 30.06 24.83 -28.58
C LEU A 20 29.92 23.32 -28.83
N PRO A 21 30.87 22.48 -28.40
CA PRO A 21 30.66 21.05 -28.47
C PRO A 21 29.50 20.73 -27.53
N VAL A 22 28.38 20.28 -28.10
CA VAL A 22 27.36 19.60 -27.32
C VAL A 22 28.02 18.33 -26.82
N ALA A 23 28.37 18.28 -25.53
CA ALA A 23 28.81 17.05 -24.90
C ALA A 23 27.68 16.04 -25.06
N ASN A 24 27.86 15.06 -25.93
CA ASN A 24 26.97 13.90 -25.98
C ASN A 24 27.02 13.29 -24.59
N GLN A 25 25.90 13.34 -23.85
CA GLN A 25 25.74 12.55 -22.64
C GLN A 25 25.78 11.08 -23.07
N ALA A 26 26.98 10.51 -23.03
CA ALA A 26 27.20 9.10 -23.23
C ALA A 26 26.62 8.39 -22.00
N SER A 27 25.40 7.86 -22.16
CA SER A 27 24.66 7.28 -21.04
C SER A 27 25.12 5.84 -20.81
N ALA A 28 25.97 5.66 -19.81
CA ALA A 28 26.40 4.34 -19.32
C ALA A 28 25.29 3.69 -18.50
N HIS A 29 25.24 2.36 -18.52
CA HIS A 29 24.19 1.65 -17.79
C HIS A 29 24.59 0.20 -17.48
N GLY A 30 24.51 -0.16 -16.21
CA GLY A 30 24.75 -1.52 -15.75
C GLY A 30 24.38 -1.75 -14.28
N TYR A 31 24.25 -3.01 -13.91
CA TYR A 31 23.95 -3.45 -12.54
C TYR A 31 24.64 -4.76 -12.21
N ILE A 32 24.81 -5.07 -10.92
CA ILE A 32 25.28 -6.38 -10.48
C ILE A 32 24.12 -7.38 -10.55
N ALA A 33 24.26 -8.36 -11.43
CA ALA A 33 23.28 -9.41 -11.67
C ALA A 33 23.52 -10.66 -10.81
N LYS A 34 24.72 -10.84 -10.22
CA LYS A 34 25.02 -11.94 -9.30
C LYS A 34 26.15 -11.55 -8.31
N PRO A 35 25.98 -11.76 -6.99
CA PRO A 35 24.68 -11.88 -6.34
C PRO A 35 23.83 -10.65 -6.69
N GLU A 36 22.52 -10.82 -6.83
CA GLU A 36 21.62 -9.79 -7.33
C GLU A 36 21.68 -8.54 -6.44
N SER A 37 21.96 -7.38 -7.04
CA SER A 37 21.99 -6.12 -6.29
C SER A 37 20.61 -5.72 -5.77
N ARG A 38 20.57 -4.86 -4.74
CA ARG A 38 19.34 -4.32 -4.16
C ARG A 38 18.40 -3.74 -5.20
N GLY A 39 18.95 -2.92 -6.12
CA GLY A 39 18.20 -2.34 -7.23
C GLY A 39 17.73 -3.39 -8.24
N TYR A 40 18.54 -4.41 -8.53
CA TYR A 40 18.12 -5.50 -9.41
C TYR A 40 17.03 -6.38 -8.78
N LEU A 41 17.10 -6.67 -7.49
CA LEU A 41 16.05 -7.37 -6.74
C LEU A 41 14.71 -6.61 -6.74
N CYS A 42 14.74 -5.27 -6.83
CA CYS A 42 13.53 -4.47 -7.04
C CYS A 42 12.89 -4.76 -8.42
N ARG A 43 13.70 -4.92 -9.48
CA ARG A 43 13.20 -5.34 -10.81
C ARG A 43 12.59 -6.75 -10.76
N LEU A 44 13.18 -7.64 -9.96
CA LEU A 44 12.71 -9.02 -9.76
C LEU A 44 11.49 -9.12 -8.83
N ARG A 45 11.10 -8.02 -8.19
CA ARG A 45 10.02 -7.95 -7.19
C ARG A 45 10.26 -8.75 -5.92
N GLU A 46 11.52 -9.08 -5.64
CA GLU A 46 11.94 -9.67 -4.36
C GLU A 46 12.20 -8.60 -3.30
N ASN A 47 12.56 -7.39 -3.72
CA ASN A 47 12.49 -6.20 -2.90
C ASN A 47 11.23 -5.41 -3.27
N THR A 48 10.52 -4.89 -2.26
CA THR A 48 9.29 -4.12 -2.44
C THR A 48 9.51 -2.64 -2.07
N GLN A 49 8.54 -1.80 -2.44
CA GLN A 49 8.52 -0.36 -2.12
C GLN A 49 9.77 0.39 -2.65
N CYS A 50 10.31 -0.03 -3.80
CA CYS A 50 11.55 0.53 -4.33
C CYS A 50 11.40 1.81 -5.19
N GLY A 51 10.18 2.25 -5.47
CA GLY A 51 9.95 3.38 -6.38
C GLY A 51 10.39 3.07 -7.83
N ASN A 52 10.93 4.08 -8.52
CA ASN A 52 11.15 4.03 -9.97
C ASN A 52 12.26 3.06 -10.41
N VAL A 53 13.18 2.68 -9.52
CA VAL A 53 14.31 1.80 -9.88
C VAL A 53 13.87 0.42 -10.38
N VAL A 54 12.63 0.00 -10.09
CA VAL A 54 12.02 -1.24 -10.63
C VAL A 54 11.99 -1.26 -12.15
N TYR A 55 12.00 -0.10 -12.81
CA TYR A 55 11.99 0.00 -14.27
C TYR A 55 13.39 0.02 -14.88
N GLU A 56 14.39 0.44 -14.10
CA GLU A 56 15.72 0.76 -14.60
C GLU A 56 16.83 0.52 -13.57
N PRO A 57 17.04 -0.73 -13.11
CA PRO A 57 18.11 -1.04 -12.15
C PRO A 57 19.51 -0.72 -12.68
N GLN A 58 19.67 -0.58 -14.00
CA GLN A 58 20.90 -0.21 -14.67
C GLN A 58 21.32 1.27 -14.53
N SER A 59 20.45 2.14 -13.98
CA SER A 59 20.59 3.62 -14.05
C SER A 59 21.08 4.26 -12.74
N LEU A 60 21.66 3.50 -11.80
CA LEU A 60 22.18 4.01 -10.52
C LEU A 60 23.52 4.75 -10.70
N GLU A 61 23.47 5.84 -11.46
CA GLU A 61 24.60 6.68 -11.87
C GLU A 61 24.78 7.87 -10.90
N GLY A 62 25.98 8.05 -10.38
CA GLY A 62 26.35 9.16 -9.49
C GLY A 62 27.74 9.69 -9.77
N VAL A 63 28.12 10.79 -9.11
CA VAL A 63 29.48 11.36 -9.23
C VAL A 63 30.53 10.29 -8.92
N ASP A 64 31.66 10.30 -9.61
CA ASP A 64 32.70 9.28 -9.46
C ASP A 64 33.59 9.42 -8.20
N ARG A 65 34.51 8.46 -8.04
CA ARG A 65 35.61 8.46 -7.05
C ARG A 65 35.18 8.34 -5.58
N PHE A 66 34.16 7.55 -5.29
CA PHE A 66 33.93 7.08 -3.92
C PHE A 66 35.18 6.34 -3.37
N PRO A 67 35.57 6.51 -2.09
CA PRO A 67 34.92 7.31 -1.05
C PRO A 67 35.39 8.76 -0.96
N GLN A 68 36.41 9.21 -1.70
CA GLN A 68 36.93 10.58 -1.60
C GLN A 68 35.94 11.63 -2.16
N SER A 69 35.14 11.22 -3.12
CA SER A 69 34.03 11.97 -3.74
C SER A 69 32.81 11.03 -3.82
N GLY A 70 31.90 11.27 -4.76
CA GLY A 70 30.75 10.43 -5.04
C GLY A 70 29.50 10.83 -4.24
N PRO A 71 28.49 9.95 -4.20
CA PRO A 71 27.26 10.21 -3.47
C PRO A 71 27.52 10.55 -2.01
N VAL A 72 26.73 11.49 -1.48
CA VAL A 72 26.84 11.89 -0.07
C VAL A 72 26.38 10.76 0.86
N ASP A 73 26.83 10.79 2.11
CA ASP A 73 26.40 9.84 3.12
C ASP A 73 24.88 9.83 3.30
N GLY A 74 24.32 8.65 3.53
CA GLY A 74 22.88 8.41 3.52
C GLY A 74 22.28 8.26 2.13
N HIS A 75 23.04 8.51 1.05
CA HIS A 75 22.57 8.41 -0.34
C HIS A 75 23.45 7.53 -1.23
N LEU A 76 24.17 6.58 -0.63
CA LEU A 76 25.08 5.69 -1.35
C LEU A 76 24.31 4.66 -2.22
N ALA A 77 23.16 4.16 -1.75
CA ALA A 77 22.41 3.11 -2.43
C ALA A 77 21.59 3.65 -3.61
N SER A 78 21.13 4.90 -3.53
CA SER A 78 20.47 5.62 -4.63
C SER A 78 21.43 6.28 -5.62
N ALA A 79 22.75 6.18 -5.41
CA ALA A 79 23.76 6.95 -6.13
C ALA A 79 23.58 8.48 -6.04
N GLY A 80 22.87 8.99 -5.03
CA GLY A 80 22.52 10.41 -4.91
C GLY A 80 21.33 10.84 -5.75
N LEU A 81 20.65 9.91 -6.43
CA LEU A 81 19.53 10.21 -7.31
C LEU A 81 18.21 10.23 -6.53
N ARG A 82 17.57 11.41 -6.48
CA ARG A 82 16.28 11.60 -5.78
C ARG A 82 15.20 10.64 -6.25
N ALA A 83 15.18 10.28 -7.53
CA ALA A 83 14.20 9.35 -8.10
C ALA A 83 14.33 7.91 -7.55
N PHE A 84 15.49 7.56 -6.98
CA PHE A 84 15.80 6.24 -6.42
C PHE A 84 16.03 6.28 -4.91
N GLY A 85 15.65 7.37 -4.23
CA GLY A 85 15.88 7.56 -2.79
C GLY A 85 15.26 6.49 -1.89
N ALA A 86 14.27 5.73 -2.37
CA ALA A 86 13.73 4.57 -1.63
C ALA A 86 14.77 3.46 -1.38
N LEU A 87 15.87 3.43 -2.14
CA LEU A 87 16.99 2.50 -1.91
C LEU A 87 17.84 2.86 -0.70
N ASP A 88 17.76 4.10 -0.24
CA ASP A 88 18.52 4.61 0.90
C ASP A 88 17.90 4.26 2.25
N ASP A 89 16.64 3.77 2.26
CA ASP A 89 16.05 3.15 3.45
C ASP A 89 16.98 2.03 3.95
N GLN A 90 17.32 2.06 5.24
CA GLN A 90 18.19 1.05 5.82
C GLN A 90 17.65 0.61 7.17
N SER A 91 17.32 -0.67 7.23
CA SER A 91 17.07 -1.42 8.46
C SER A 91 17.42 -2.88 8.24
N ILE A 92 17.70 -3.61 9.33
CA ILE A 92 18.08 -5.03 9.27
C ILE A 92 17.07 -5.88 8.48
N ASN A 93 15.81 -5.46 8.42
CA ASN A 93 14.69 -6.14 7.77
C ASN A 93 14.21 -5.51 6.46
N ARG A 94 14.82 -4.41 5.97
CA ARG A 94 14.33 -3.69 4.79
C ARG A 94 14.55 -4.43 3.46
N TRP A 95 15.65 -5.18 3.37
CA TRP A 95 16.15 -5.73 2.12
C TRP A 95 16.34 -7.25 2.16
N THR A 96 15.99 -7.89 1.05
CA THR A 96 16.25 -9.30 0.76
C THR A 96 17.76 -9.53 0.65
N LYS A 97 18.26 -10.57 1.30
CA LYS A 97 19.70 -10.88 1.42
C LYS A 97 20.05 -12.10 0.59
N ARG A 98 21.18 -12.05 -0.12
CA ARG A 98 21.74 -13.22 -0.81
C ARG A 98 22.73 -13.94 0.09
N HIS A 99 22.58 -15.26 0.20
CA HIS A 99 23.49 -16.09 0.98
C HIS A 99 24.80 -16.29 0.21
N ILE A 100 25.90 -15.98 0.86
CA ILE A 100 27.25 -16.25 0.35
C ILE A 100 28.14 -16.75 1.49
N LYS A 101 29.32 -17.24 1.13
CA LYS A 101 30.34 -17.61 2.13
C LYS A 101 31.42 -16.56 2.18
N THR A 102 32.19 -16.49 3.26
CA THR A 102 33.49 -15.82 3.20
C THR A 102 34.42 -16.51 2.19
N GLY A 103 35.42 -15.79 1.70
CA GLY A 103 36.34 -16.29 0.70
C GLY A 103 35.90 -16.01 -0.75
N PRO A 104 36.30 -16.87 -1.72
CA PRO A 104 36.08 -16.61 -3.15
C PRO A 104 34.60 -16.57 -3.55
N ASN A 105 34.14 -15.43 -4.08
CA ASN A 105 32.79 -15.21 -4.59
C ASN A 105 32.79 -14.48 -5.93
N GLU A 106 31.83 -14.81 -6.79
CA GLU A 106 31.64 -14.18 -8.08
C GLU A 106 30.73 -12.95 -7.98
N PHE A 107 31.19 -11.81 -8.48
CA PHE A 107 30.38 -10.61 -8.71
C PHE A 107 30.23 -10.36 -10.21
N SER A 108 29.05 -10.61 -10.76
CA SER A 108 28.76 -10.49 -12.19
C SER A 108 27.96 -9.23 -12.49
N TRP A 109 28.51 -8.37 -13.32
CA TRP A 109 27.86 -7.18 -13.87
C TRP A 109 27.18 -7.49 -15.20
N ARG A 110 26.01 -6.91 -15.43
CA ARG A 110 25.33 -6.87 -16.72
C ARG A 110 25.22 -5.43 -17.19
N PHE A 111 25.73 -5.18 -18.40
CA PHE A 111 25.71 -3.85 -19.02
C PHE A 111 24.64 -3.80 -20.12
N THR A 112 23.72 -2.83 -20.01
CA THR A 112 22.75 -2.52 -21.07
C THR A 112 23.30 -1.48 -22.04
N ALA A 113 24.24 -0.65 -21.57
CA ALA A 113 25.11 0.20 -22.38
C ALA A 113 26.50 0.17 -21.76
N ALA A 114 27.43 -0.60 -22.35
CA ALA A 114 28.81 -0.68 -21.89
C ALA A 114 29.59 0.56 -22.37
N HIS A 115 30.41 1.15 -21.51
CA HIS A 115 31.26 2.32 -21.82
C HIS A 115 32.71 2.03 -21.47
N SER A 116 33.61 2.92 -21.87
CA SER A 116 35.02 2.82 -21.48
C SER A 116 35.13 2.77 -19.96
N SER A 117 35.73 1.73 -19.40
CA SER A 117 35.78 1.52 -17.95
C SER A 117 37.16 1.84 -17.39
N ARG A 118 37.19 2.60 -16.30
CA ARG A 118 38.42 2.88 -15.56
C ARG A 118 38.74 1.72 -14.63
N ASP A 119 37.84 1.43 -13.70
CA ASP A 119 37.99 0.36 -12.70
C ASP A 119 36.62 -0.11 -12.16
N TRP A 120 36.66 -1.26 -11.48
CA TRP A 120 35.58 -1.74 -10.61
C TRP A 120 36.13 -1.98 -9.22
N ARG A 121 35.44 -1.49 -8.19
CA ARG A 121 35.86 -1.57 -6.80
C ARG A 121 34.72 -2.08 -5.92
N TYR A 122 35.05 -2.94 -4.96
CA TYR A 122 34.08 -3.53 -4.04
C TYR A 122 34.47 -3.20 -2.61
N PHE A 123 33.57 -2.51 -1.92
CA PHE A 123 33.69 -2.17 -0.51
C PHE A 123 32.72 -3.03 0.30
N ILE A 124 33.04 -3.32 1.54
CA ILE A 124 32.17 -4.07 2.44
C ILE A 124 32.00 -3.32 3.75
N THR A 125 30.85 -3.47 4.38
CA THR A 125 30.59 -2.95 5.72
C THR A 125 31.62 -3.45 6.74
N LYS A 126 31.95 -2.60 7.72
CA LYS A 126 32.77 -2.97 8.88
C LYS A 126 32.06 -4.06 9.70
N THR A 127 32.81 -4.78 10.53
CA THR A 127 32.20 -5.74 11.48
C THR A 127 31.30 -5.03 12.51
N SER A 128 31.62 -3.78 12.85
CA SER A 128 30.87 -2.94 13.80
C SER A 128 29.83 -2.02 13.13
N TRP A 129 29.42 -2.31 11.89
CA TRP A 129 28.42 -1.49 11.19
C TRP A 129 27.04 -1.60 11.85
N ASP A 130 26.20 -0.57 11.68
CA ASP A 130 24.84 -0.57 12.21
C ASP A 130 23.83 -0.82 11.08
N PRO A 131 23.21 -2.02 11.01
CA PRO A 131 22.26 -2.37 9.96
C PRO A 131 20.97 -1.55 10.00
N ASN A 132 20.73 -0.79 11.06
CA ASN A 132 19.55 0.07 11.26
C ASN A 132 19.81 1.56 11.01
N SER A 133 21.01 1.93 10.59
CA SER A 133 21.38 3.31 10.25
C SER A 133 21.61 3.49 8.74
N PRO A 134 21.34 4.67 8.16
CA PRO A 134 21.63 4.96 6.75
C PRO A 134 23.09 4.67 6.37
N LEU A 135 23.31 4.20 5.14
CA LEU A 135 24.65 3.86 4.67
C LEU A 135 25.54 5.09 4.52
N THR A 136 26.63 5.13 5.27
CA THR A 136 27.63 6.21 5.25
C THR A 136 29.01 5.63 5.02
N ARG A 137 29.99 6.46 4.64
CA ARG A 137 31.40 6.05 4.55
C ARG A 137 31.90 5.41 5.85
N ASP A 138 31.45 5.90 7.00
CA ASP A 138 31.84 5.35 8.30
C ASP A 138 31.33 3.93 8.57
N GLN A 139 30.31 3.48 7.84
CA GLN A 139 29.80 2.11 7.92
C GLN A 139 30.62 1.10 7.08
N PHE A 140 31.42 1.58 6.12
CA PHE A 140 32.21 0.74 5.20
C PHE A 140 33.70 0.73 5.55
N GLU A 141 34.37 -0.36 5.22
CA GLU A 141 35.83 -0.37 5.14
C GLU A 141 36.27 0.65 4.08
N ALA A 142 37.21 1.53 4.44
CA ALA A 142 37.64 2.63 3.56
C ALA A 142 38.43 2.15 2.34
N VAL A 143 38.95 0.92 2.38
CA VAL A 143 39.74 0.28 1.32
C VAL A 143 38.87 -0.79 0.66
N PRO A 144 38.77 -0.82 -0.68
CA PRO A 144 38.04 -1.89 -1.34
C PRO A 144 38.74 -3.23 -1.11
N PHE A 145 37.99 -4.28 -0.79
CA PHE A 145 38.54 -5.62 -0.60
C PHE A 145 38.86 -6.31 -1.94
N CYS A 146 38.36 -5.76 -3.05
CA CYS A 146 38.55 -6.28 -4.40
C CYS A 146 38.52 -5.14 -5.42
N GLU A 147 39.44 -5.14 -6.37
CA GLU A 147 39.54 -4.12 -7.42
C GLU A 147 40.01 -4.75 -8.75
N TYR A 148 39.40 -4.32 -9.85
CA TYR A 148 39.75 -4.72 -11.21
C TYR A 148 39.94 -3.48 -12.09
N GLN A 149 41.05 -3.42 -12.82
CA GLN A 149 41.32 -2.35 -13.77
C GLN A 149 40.58 -2.61 -15.10
N GLY A 150 39.91 -1.58 -15.63
CA GLY A 150 39.23 -1.61 -16.93
C GLY A 150 40.12 -1.15 -18.09
N PHE A 151 41.29 -0.59 -17.80
CA PHE A 151 42.27 -0.13 -18.80
C PHE A 151 41.69 0.82 -19.86
N ASN A 152 40.64 1.57 -19.50
CA ASN A 152 39.90 2.46 -20.41
C ASN A 152 39.41 1.72 -21.66
N ARG A 153 38.93 0.48 -21.48
CA ARG A 153 38.33 -0.35 -22.53
C ARG A 153 36.86 -0.57 -22.21
N GLN A 154 36.08 -0.76 -23.27
CA GLN A 154 34.69 -1.15 -23.14
C GLN A 154 34.60 -2.61 -22.66
N PRO A 155 33.85 -2.92 -21.57
CA PRO A 155 33.70 -4.27 -21.09
C PRO A 155 32.80 -5.10 -22.00
N PRO A 156 32.87 -6.45 -21.94
CA PRO A 156 31.85 -7.31 -22.54
C PRO A 156 30.48 -7.04 -21.91
N LYS A 157 29.40 -7.49 -22.57
CA LYS A 157 28.01 -7.32 -22.10
C LYS A 157 27.76 -7.87 -20.68
N THR A 158 28.50 -8.92 -20.32
CA THR A 158 28.53 -9.49 -18.97
C THR A 158 29.99 -9.63 -18.56
N LEU A 159 30.32 -9.17 -17.35
CA LEU A 159 31.66 -9.25 -16.78
C LEU A 159 31.57 -9.84 -15.38
N THR A 160 32.35 -10.88 -15.09
CA THR A 160 32.39 -11.51 -13.77
C THR A 160 33.76 -11.30 -13.13
N HIS A 161 33.74 -10.80 -11.90
CA HIS A 161 34.91 -10.65 -11.05
C HIS A 161 34.89 -11.71 -9.96
N LEU A 162 36.04 -12.31 -9.67
CA LEU A 162 36.20 -13.26 -8.58
C LEU A 162 36.87 -12.55 -7.41
N CYS A 163 36.09 -12.21 -6.41
CA CYS A 163 36.57 -11.44 -5.26
C CYS A 163 36.65 -12.32 -4.02
N ASN A 164 37.71 -12.15 -3.23
CA ASN A 164 37.86 -12.82 -1.95
C ASN A 164 37.17 -12.00 -0.86
N VAL A 165 35.91 -12.34 -0.55
CA VAL A 165 35.13 -11.65 0.49
C VAL A 165 35.82 -11.88 1.84
N PRO A 166 36.11 -10.82 2.61
CA PRO A 166 36.83 -10.96 3.88
C PRO A 166 35.98 -11.67 4.94
N GLU A 167 36.63 -12.09 6.04
CA GLU A 167 35.98 -12.72 7.18
C GLU A 167 34.88 -11.82 7.76
N ARG A 168 33.64 -12.31 7.68
CA ARG A 168 32.40 -11.66 8.07
C ARG A 168 31.36 -12.72 8.36
N THR A 169 30.41 -12.41 9.23
CA THR A 169 29.29 -13.30 9.56
C THR A 169 28.01 -12.49 9.71
N GLY A 170 26.89 -13.03 9.24
CA GLY A 170 25.59 -12.38 9.36
C GLY A 170 25.34 -11.36 8.25
N TYR A 171 24.46 -10.39 8.53
CA TYR A 171 24.07 -9.38 7.54
C TYR A 171 25.20 -8.39 7.30
N HIS A 172 25.58 -8.24 6.04
CA HIS A 172 26.53 -7.23 5.55
C HIS A 172 26.10 -6.70 4.20
N ILE A 173 26.66 -5.56 3.81
CA ILE A 173 26.43 -4.97 2.49
C ILE A 173 27.76 -4.84 1.77
N VAL A 174 27.77 -5.27 0.50
CA VAL A 174 28.85 -4.96 -0.44
C VAL A 174 28.40 -3.82 -1.33
N LEU A 175 29.19 -2.75 -1.39
CA LEU A 175 29.03 -1.66 -2.35
C LEU A 175 29.98 -1.90 -3.52
N GLY A 176 29.41 -2.28 -4.67
CA GLY A 176 30.12 -2.35 -5.93
C GLY A 176 30.05 -1.02 -6.68
N VAL A 177 31.20 -0.50 -7.09
CA VAL A 177 31.36 0.75 -7.83
C VAL A 177 32.02 0.45 -9.17
N TRP A 178 31.41 0.91 -10.26
CA TRP A 178 31.99 0.91 -11.59
C TRP A 178 32.33 2.35 -12.00
N ASP A 179 33.62 2.68 -12.08
CA ASP A 179 34.09 3.99 -12.56
C ASP A 179 34.17 3.98 -14.09
N VAL A 180 33.44 4.88 -14.74
CA VAL A 180 33.50 5.10 -16.19
C VAL A 180 34.70 6.00 -16.51
N ALA A 181 35.42 5.71 -17.59
CA ALA A 181 36.67 6.39 -17.95
C ALA A 181 36.46 7.64 -18.83
N ASP A 182 35.35 7.72 -19.56
CA ASP A 182 35.04 8.80 -20.49
C ASP A 182 33.99 9.79 -19.97
N THR A 183 33.50 9.61 -18.74
CA THR A 183 32.61 10.53 -18.02
C THR A 183 33.06 10.69 -16.56
N PRO A 184 32.67 11.76 -15.84
CA PRO A 184 32.94 11.92 -14.41
C PRO A 184 31.93 11.16 -13.53
N MET A 185 31.37 10.04 -14.04
CA MET A 185 30.28 9.32 -13.39
C MET A 185 30.69 7.89 -13.03
N SER A 186 29.98 7.31 -12.09
CA SER A 186 30.14 5.92 -11.65
C SER A 186 28.79 5.28 -11.35
N PHE A 187 28.74 3.95 -11.46
CA PHE A 187 27.53 3.18 -11.14
C PHE A 187 27.68 2.53 -9.78
N TYR A 188 26.72 2.79 -8.90
CA TYR A 188 26.72 2.35 -7.51
C TYR A 188 25.68 1.25 -7.32
N ASN A 189 26.12 0.04 -6.98
CA ASN A 189 25.24 -1.10 -6.72
C ASN A 189 25.56 -1.67 -5.34
N VAL A 190 24.63 -1.52 -4.40
CA VAL A 190 24.69 -2.24 -3.12
C VAL A 190 24.11 -3.65 -3.26
N VAL A 191 24.74 -4.62 -2.63
CA VAL A 191 24.34 -6.03 -2.59
C VAL A 191 24.16 -6.40 -1.13
N ASP A 192 22.94 -6.76 -0.75
CA ASP A 192 22.59 -7.20 0.61
C ASP A 192 22.93 -8.68 0.76
N LEU A 193 23.80 -9.00 1.72
CA LEU A 193 24.38 -10.34 1.87
C LEU A 193 24.13 -10.90 3.26
N MET A 194 23.79 -12.19 3.31
CA MET A 194 23.92 -12.99 4.52
C MET A 194 25.21 -13.81 4.35
N ILE A 195 26.24 -13.52 5.15
CA ILE A 195 27.55 -14.15 5.01
C ILE A 195 27.68 -15.28 6.04
N ASP A 196 27.89 -16.49 5.53
CA ASP A 196 28.18 -17.68 6.30
C ASP A 196 29.71 -17.86 6.38
N ASN A 197 30.29 -17.96 7.58
CA ASN A 197 31.74 -18.10 7.77
C ASN A 197 32.22 -19.58 7.76
N ASN A 198 31.46 -20.50 7.16
CA ASN A 198 31.67 -21.96 7.27
C ASN A 198 31.72 -22.50 8.70
N ASP A 199 31.44 -21.67 9.71
CA ASP A 199 31.26 -22.06 11.09
C ASP A 199 29.77 -22.35 11.29
N MET A 200 29.29 -23.42 10.64
CA MET A 200 27.92 -23.93 10.85
C MET A 200 27.71 -24.51 12.27
N ASN A 201 28.58 -24.17 13.24
CA ASN A 201 28.56 -24.71 14.59
C ASN A 201 28.09 -23.74 15.68
N GLU A 202 27.67 -22.50 15.38
CA GLU A 202 27.12 -21.61 16.44
C GLU A 202 25.82 -20.86 16.12
N ALA A 203 25.17 -21.11 14.98
CA ALA A 203 23.76 -20.76 14.83
C ALA A 203 22.89 -21.85 15.48
N SER A 204 22.78 -21.83 16.81
CA SER A 204 21.85 -22.71 17.52
C SER A 204 20.42 -22.24 17.31
N TRP A 205 19.49 -23.17 17.17
CA TRP A 205 18.06 -22.87 17.27
C TRP A 205 17.75 -22.42 18.70
N GLN A 206 17.28 -21.20 18.83
CA GLN A 206 16.77 -20.65 20.07
C GLN A 206 15.26 -20.76 20.06
N ASP A 207 14.69 -21.34 21.12
CA ASP A 207 13.25 -21.29 21.34
C ASP A 207 12.86 -19.84 21.63
N VAL A 208 12.02 -19.29 20.76
CA VAL A 208 11.53 -17.91 20.83
C VAL A 208 10.02 -17.87 21.00
N GLY A 209 9.30 -18.99 21.07
CA GLY A 209 7.86 -18.96 21.25
C GLY A 209 7.18 -20.31 21.06
N ASP A 210 5.87 -20.33 21.27
CA ASP A 210 5.07 -21.54 21.25
C ASP A 210 3.82 -21.40 20.37
N ILE A 211 3.56 -22.43 19.57
CA ILE A 211 2.23 -22.70 19.01
C ILE A 211 1.50 -23.59 20.01
N VAL A 212 0.84 -22.95 20.95
CA VAL A 212 0.08 -23.61 22.01
C VAL A 212 -1.29 -24.07 21.52
N THR A 213 -1.63 -25.30 21.91
CA THR A 213 -2.94 -25.90 21.68
C THR A 213 -3.95 -25.40 22.74
N GLY A 214 -5.24 -25.43 22.41
CA GLY A 214 -6.31 -25.16 23.40
C GLY A 214 -7.31 -24.09 23.00
N ARG A 215 -7.22 -23.57 21.78
CA ARG A 215 -8.22 -22.68 21.19
C ARG A 215 -8.79 -23.31 19.93
N HIS A 216 -10.12 -23.43 19.90
CA HIS A 216 -10.85 -23.74 18.67
C HIS A 216 -11.17 -22.43 17.96
N LEU A 217 -10.89 -22.38 16.66
CA LEU A 217 -11.14 -21.23 15.81
C LEU A 217 -12.28 -21.53 14.84
N LYS A 218 -12.92 -20.49 14.33
CA LYS A 218 -14.01 -20.60 13.36
C LYS A 218 -13.60 -20.03 12.02
N ALA A 219 -14.34 -20.39 10.97
CA ALA A 219 -14.18 -19.76 9.66
C ALA A 219 -14.26 -18.22 9.77
N GLY A 220 -13.27 -17.54 9.20
CA GLY A 220 -13.10 -16.09 9.25
C GLY A 220 -12.08 -15.60 10.30
N ASP A 221 -11.79 -16.39 11.34
CA ASP A 221 -10.78 -16.04 12.33
C ASP A 221 -9.38 -16.00 11.70
N LYS A 222 -8.47 -15.26 12.34
CA LYS A 222 -7.05 -15.26 11.98
C LYS A 222 -6.18 -15.50 13.20
N VAL A 223 -5.10 -16.24 12.98
CA VAL A 223 -3.97 -16.34 13.91
C VAL A 223 -2.78 -15.65 13.27
N LYS A 224 -2.12 -14.77 14.02
CA LYS A 224 -0.96 -14.02 13.57
C LYS A 224 0.21 -14.25 14.50
N THR A 225 1.42 -14.33 13.95
CA THR A 225 2.62 -14.18 14.76
C THR A 225 2.94 -12.70 14.98
N ARG A 226 3.33 -12.37 16.21
CA ARG A 226 3.93 -11.10 16.59
C ARG A 226 5.38 -11.37 16.93
N VAL A 227 6.28 -10.98 16.02
CA VAL A 227 7.71 -11.29 16.12
C VAL A 227 8.41 -10.09 16.75
N PHE A 228 9.24 -10.31 17.76
CA PHE A 228 9.96 -9.26 18.48
C PHE A 228 11.46 -9.48 18.37
N GLY A 229 12.19 -8.41 18.04
CA GLY A 229 13.65 -8.36 18.18
C GLY A 229 14.06 -7.73 19.51
N GLU A 230 15.29 -7.22 19.58
CA GLU A 230 15.86 -6.67 20.82
C GLU A 230 15.08 -5.50 21.44
N SER A 231 14.40 -4.68 20.65
CA SER A 231 13.81 -3.43 21.15
C SER A 231 12.36 -3.17 20.73
N LYS A 232 11.85 -3.90 19.74
CA LYS A 232 10.49 -3.67 19.20
C LYS A 232 9.96 -4.87 18.44
N GLU A 233 8.65 -4.86 18.23
CA GLU A 233 7.97 -5.74 17.28
C GLU A 233 8.48 -5.50 15.85
N ILE A 234 8.53 -6.58 15.07
CA ILE A 234 8.98 -6.64 13.68
C ILE A 234 7.80 -7.12 12.81
N PRO A 235 6.85 -6.24 12.45
CA PRO A 235 5.64 -6.63 11.72
C PRO A 235 5.91 -7.26 10.34
N SER A 236 7.07 -6.99 9.74
CA SER A 236 7.46 -7.58 8.45
C SER A 236 7.69 -9.09 8.49
N LEU A 237 7.89 -9.67 9.67
CA LEU A 237 8.08 -11.12 9.87
C LEU A 237 6.79 -11.81 10.33
N GLN A 238 5.68 -11.08 10.38
CA GLN A 238 4.39 -11.63 10.74
C GLN A 238 3.96 -12.70 9.73
N THR A 239 3.59 -13.85 10.26
CA THR A 239 2.88 -14.90 9.55
C THR A 239 1.41 -14.83 9.94
N VAL A 240 0.52 -14.70 8.95
CA VAL A 240 -0.93 -14.66 9.16
C VAL A 240 -1.56 -15.93 8.61
N LEU A 241 -2.23 -16.71 9.44
CA LEU A 241 -3.11 -17.80 9.03
C LEU A 241 -4.57 -17.34 9.12
N THR A 242 -5.29 -17.38 8.00
CA THR A 242 -6.73 -17.18 7.96
C THR A 242 -7.41 -18.55 7.98
N ILE A 243 -8.41 -18.73 8.85
CA ILE A 243 -9.20 -19.94 8.94
C ILE A 243 -10.34 -19.86 7.93
N ASN A 244 -10.38 -20.77 6.95
CA ASN A 244 -11.38 -20.72 5.87
C ASN A 244 -12.56 -21.65 6.12
N SER A 245 -12.45 -22.58 7.06
CA SER A 245 -13.50 -23.52 7.44
C SER A 245 -13.40 -23.92 8.91
N ASP A 246 -14.50 -24.37 9.50
CA ASP A 246 -14.51 -24.85 10.90
C ASP A 246 -13.59 -26.07 11.09
N ASN A 247 -13.42 -26.89 10.03
CA ASN A 247 -12.47 -28.00 10.05
C ASN A 247 -11.02 -27.49 10.12
N GLU A 248 -10.66 -26.44 9.38
CA GLU A 248 -9.34 -25.80 9.52
C GLU A 248 -9.13 -25.22 10.92
N GLY A 249 -10.21 -24.73 11.54
CA GLY A 249 -10.18 -24.16 12.89
C GLY A 249 -10.10 -25.17 14.03
N LEU A 250 -10.14 -26.49 13.73
CA LEU A 250 -9.79 -27.53 14.71
C LEU A 250 -8.34 -27.35 15.18
N ASN A 251 -8.14 -27.59 16.47
CA ASN A 251 -6.89 -27.29 17.17
C ASN A 251 -5.67 -27.96 16.53
N GLU A 252 -5.82 -29.24 16.18
CA GLU A 252 -4.83 -30.05 15.48
C GLU A 252 -4.54 -29.59 14.04
N ASN A 253 -5.46 -28.87 13.41
CA ASN A 253 -5.36 -28.45 12.02
C ASN A 253 -4.73 -27.07 11.89
N TRP A 254 -5.22 -26.08 12.64
CA TRP A 254 -4.70 -24.71 12.51
C TRP A 254 -3.27 -24.59 13.04
N THR A 255 -2.90 -25.35 14.09
CA THR A 255 -1.54 -25.34 14.66
C THR A 255 -0.52 -25.87 13.65
N VAL A 256 -0.81 -27.00 13.00
CA VAL A 256 0.01 -27.57 11.93
C VAL A 256 0.06 -26.64 10.71
N ALA A 257 -1.07 -26.04 10.33
CA ALA A 257 -1.13 -25.10 9.21
C ALA A 257 -0.28 -23.84 9.48
N LEU A 258 -0.32 -23.32 10.70
CA LEU A 258 0.50 -22.17 11.11
C LEU A 258 1.99 -22.52 11.09
N ALA A 259 2.37 -23.67 11.67
CA ALA A 259 3.75 -24.14 11.66
C ALA A 259 4.31 -24.28 10.24
N LYS A 260 3.55 -24.91 9.33
CA LYS A 260 3.91 -25.00 7.90
C LYS A 260 4.11 -23.63 7.27
N LYS A 261 3.25 -22.66 7.61
CA LYS A 261 3.32 -21.31 7.06
C LYS A 261 4.54 -20.54 7.58
N ILE A 262 4.91 -20.73 8.85
CA ILE A 262 6.15 -20.19 9.42
C ILE A 262 7.36 -20.78 8.70
N ASN A 263 7.44 -22.11 8.53
CA ASN A 263 8.59 -22.79 7.90
C ASN A 263 8.74 -22.44 6.42
N ALA A 264 7.64 -22.10 5.75
CA ALA A 264 7.64 -21.64 4.37
C ALA A 264 8.02 -20.15 4.24
N SER A 265 7.98 -19.38 5.33
CA SER A 265 8.21 -17.93 5.28
C SER A 265 9.70 -17.60 5.16
N GLN A 266 10.56 -18.26 5.92
CA GLN A 266 12.00 -17.99 6.03
C GLN A 266 12.72 -19.26 6.51
N SER A 267 13.99 -19.44 6.15
CA SER A 267 14.79 -20.60 6.57
C SER A 267 15.33 -20.51 8.00
N TRP A 268 15.34 -19.32 8.60
CA TRP A 268 15.98 -19.01 9.89
C TRP A 268 14.97 -18.76 11.04
N ILE A 269 13.67 -18.91 10.76
CA ILE A 269 12.60 -19.06 11.75
C ILE A 269 11.75 -20.27 11.35
N GLN A 270 11.64 -21.25 12.23
CA GLN A 270 10.94 -22.50 11.98
C GLN A 270 10.09 -22.87 13.20
N ALA A 271 9.05 -23.65 12.98
CA ALA A 271 8.14 -24.15 13.97
C ALA A 271 8.03 -25.67 13.85
N GLY A 272 8.12 -26.35 15.00
CA GLY A 272 8.17 -27.80 15.09
C GLY A 272 8.79 -28.25 16.40
N GLN A 273 9.06 -29.55 16.52
CA GLN A 273 9.85 -30.15 17.58
C GLN A 273 11.30 -30.29 17.10
N LEU A 274 12.27 -29.83 17.91
CA LEU A 274 13.69 -29.98 17.60
C LEU A 274 14.16 -31.40 17.97
N ASN A 275 14.68 -32.14 16.99
CA ASN A 275 15.17 -33.50 17.20
C ASN A 275 16.66 -33.54 17.61
N GLU A 276 17.16 -34.74 17.94
CA GLU A 276 18.58 -34.95 18.33
C GLU A 276 19.59 -34.60 17.23
N ASN A 277 19.15 -34.52 15.97
CA ASN A 277 19.96 -34.12 14.82
C ASN A 277 19.92 -32.60 14.56
N ASN A 278 19.30 -31.82 15.45
CA ASN A 278 19.10 -30.38 15.31
C ASN A 278 18.19 -29.98 14.12
N GLU A 279 17.28 -30.87 13.74
CA GLU A 279 16.27 -30.65 12.71
C GLU A 279 14.92 -30.37 13.36
N ILE A 280 14.12 -29.49 12.74
CA ILE A 280 12.80 -29.10 13.26
C ILE A 280 11.72 -29.80 12.44
N GLU A 281 10.96 -30.66 13.10
CA GLU A 281 9.89 -31.43 12.48
C GLU A 281 8.51 -31.01 13.00
N ILE A 282 7.58 -30.74 12.10
CA ILE A 282 6.21 -30.37 12.48
C ILE A 282 5.49 -31.60 13.03
N THR A 283 4.89 -31.46 14.21
CA THR A 283 4.08 -32.50 14.83
C THR A 283 2.61 -32.07 14.96
N ILE A 284 1.73 -33.06 15.10
CA ILE A 284 0.31 -32.79 15.40
C ILE A 284 0.22 -32.46 16.90
N GLY A 285 -0.12 -31.20 17.23
CA GLY A 285 -0.21 -30.73 18.60
C GLY A 285 0.69 -29.52 18.87
N ARG A 286 1.44 -29.56 19.99
CA ARG A 286 2.33 -28.47 20.39
C ARG A 286 3.55 -28.41 19.47
N ASN A 287 3.84 -27.22 18.96
CA ASN A 287 5.05 -26.93 18.21
C ASN A 287 5.69 -25.67 18.79
N GLU A 288 6.97 -25.72 19.11
CA GLU A 288 7.77 -24.56 19.47
C GLU A 288 8.12 -23.77 18.20
N ILE A 289 8.46 -22.49 18.36
CA ILE A 289 8.95 -21.60 17.31
C ILE A 289 10.40 -21.31 17.64
N PHE A 290 11.29 -21.75 16.76
CA PHE A 290 12.71 -21.51 16.86
C PHE A 290 13.17 -20.44 15.88
N ALA A 291 14.10 -19.60 16.33
CA ALA A 291 14.87 -18.71 15.48
C ALA A 291 16.36 -19.02 15.62
N GLN A 292 17.12 -18.85 14.54
CA GLN A 292 18.58 -18.96 14.66
C GLN A 292 19.12 -17.84 15.57
N SER A 293 20.11 -18.15 16.41
CA SER A 293 20.69 -17.21 17.38
C SER A 293 21.20 -15.88 16.77
N ASN A 294 21.49 -15.86 15.48
CA ASN A 294 21.94 -14.69 14.72
C ASN A 294 20.80 -13.98 13.95
N ALA A 295 19.56 -14.42 14.08
CA ALA A 295 18.40 -13.84 13.39
C ALA A 295 17.92 -12.52 14.02
N GLY A 296 18.39 -12.19 15.23
CA GLY A 296 17.95 -11.00 15.98
C GLY A 296 16.48 -11.05 16.39
N ILE A 297 15.92 -12.26 16.56
CA ILE A 297 14.58 -12.49 17.11
C ILE A 297 14.74 -12.91 18.58
N ASN A 298 14.05 -12.21 19.47
CA ASN A 298 14.02 -12.52 20.89
C ASN A 298 12.79 -13.32 21.29
N SER A 299 11.63 -13.02 20.68
CA SER A 299 10.39 -13.74 20.97
C SER A 299 9.39 -13.68 19.83
N VAL A 300 8.46 -14.63 19.82
CA VAL A 300 7.32 -14.73 18.92
C VAL A 300 6.08 -15.04 19.74
N GLU A 301 5.11 -14.15 19.71
CA GLU A 301 3.81 -14.33 20.35
C GLU A 301 2.71 -14.62 19.32
N LEU A 302 1.61 -15.24 19.76
CA LEU A 302 0.43 -15.41 18.93
C LEU A 302 -0.64 -14.37 19.26
N GLU A 303 -1.13 -13.69 18.22
CA GLU A 303 -2.29 -12.81 18.26
C GLU A 303 -3.47 -13.46 17.54
N PHE A 304 -4.65 -13.38 18.14
CA PHE A 304 -5.89 -13.92 17.58
C PHE A 304 -6.83 -12.78 17.21
N GLU A 305 -7.16 -12.68 15.93
CA GLU A 305 -8.17 -11.76 15.42
C GLU A 305 -9.42 -12.58 15.11
N LEU A 306 -10.43 -12.48 15.99
CA LEU A 306 -11.68 -13.20 15.82
C LEU A 306 -12.55 -12.50 14.78
N ALA A 307 -13.16 -13.25 13.89
CA ALA A 307 -14.14 -12.71 12.96
C ALA A 307 -15.28 -12.05 13.75
N PRO A 308 -15.82 -10.91 13.27
CA PRO A 308 -17.04 -10.37 13.84
C PRO A 308 -18.11 -11.44 13.77
N LEU A 309 -18.82 -11.65 14.87
CA LEU A 309 -19.94 -12.58 14.90
C LEU A 309 -20.90 -12.23 13.75
N PRO A 310 -21.38 -13.22 12.98
CA PRO A 310 -22.34 -12.96 11.93
C PRO A 310 -23.57 -12.30 12.55
N LYS A 311 -23.87 -11.08 12.09
CA LYS A 311 -25.07 -10.37 12.52
C LYS A 311 -26.31 -11.15 12.06
N PRO A 312 -27.35 -11.32 12.91
CA PRO A 312 -28.61 -11.90 12.46
C PRO A 312 -29.17 -11.10 11.28
N ALA A 313 -29.77 -11.79 10.30
CA ALA A 313 -30.48 -11.08 9.24
C ALA A 313 -31.57 -10.20 9.87
N PHE A 314 -31.64 -8.95 9.42
CA PHE A 314 -32.53 -7.92 9.97
C PHE A 314 -33.17 -7.15 8.82
N ALA A 315 -34.50 -7.19 8.73
CA ALA A 315 -35.29 -6.47 7.73
C ALA A 315 -36.36 -5.61 8.41
N VAL A 316 -36.63 -4.44 7.81
CA VAL A 316 -37.69 -3.53 8.25
C VAL A 316 -38.54 -3.22 7.02
N THR A 317 -39.84 -3.43 7.12
CA THR A 317 -40.81 -3.28 6.02
C THR A 317 -42.05 -2.55 6.50
N GLY A 318 -42.94 -2.13 5.58
CA GLY A 318 -44.20 -1.46 5.93
C GLY A 318 -44.12 0.06 6.09
N LEU A 319 -42.92 0.65 6.07
CA LEU A 319 -42.75 2.10 6.10
C LEU A 319 -43.10 2.75 4.75
N SER A 320 -43.87 3.83 4.80
CA SER A 320 -44.18 4.72 3.66
C SER A 320 -43.14 5.84 3.57
N HIS A 321 -43.01 6.48 2.41
CA HIS A 321 -42.22 7.72 2.31
C HIS A 321 -42.98 8.94 2.83
N ASN A 322 -44.32 8.94 2.72
CA ASN A 322 -45.16 10.05 3.15
C ASN A 322 -46.18 9.60 4.21
N TYR A 323 -46.32 10.43 5.24
CA TYR A 323 -47.26 10.26 6.34
C TYR A 323 -48.08 11.54 6.52
N VAL A 324 -49.36 11.38 6.87
CA VAL A 324 -50.29 12.49 7.07
C VAL A 324 -50.55 12.62 8.56
N ILE A 325 -50.52 13.85 9.07
CA ILE A 325 -50.89 14.14 10.46
C ILE A 325 -52.39 13.92 10.61
N ASP A 326 -52.79 13.00 11.48
CA ASP A 326 -54.17 12.77 11.88
C ASP A 326 -54.34 13.05 13.37
N ASN A 327 -55.30 13.90 13.74
CA ASN A 327 -55.53 14.35 15.12
C ASN A 327 -54.26 14.79 15.86
N ASN A 328 -53.39 15.56 15.19
CA ASN A 328 -52.11 16.05 15.72
C ASN A 328 -51.07 14.94 16.02
N THR A 329 -51.28 13.73 15.49
CA THR A 329 -50.41 12.58 15.68
C THR A 329 -50.06 11.93 14.35
N VAL A 330 -48.94 11.20 14.32
CA VAL A 330 -48.60 10.29 13.22
C VAL A 330 -48.24 8.93 13.81
N GLU A 331 -48.82 7.87 13.26
CA GLU A 331 -48.49 6.49 13.59
C GLU A 331 -47.64 5.87 12.49
N PHE A 332 -46.46 5.37 12.85
CA PHE A 332 -45.60 4.61 11.95
C PHE A 332 -45.78 3.12 12.24
N ASN A 333 -46.58 2.46 11.40
CA ASN A 333 -46.72 1.01 11.40
C ASN A 333 -45.63 0.38 10.53
N PHE A 334 -44.86 -0.56 11.09
CA PHE A 334 -43.80 -1.25 10.36
C PHE A 334 -43.56 -2.66 10.94
N SER A 335 -43.07 -3.56 10.10
CA SER A 335 -42.68 -4.91 10.53
C SER A 335 -41.17 -5.01 10.62
N VAL A 336 -40.68 -5.73 11.63
CA VAL A 336 -39.28 -6.14 11.77
C VAL A 336 -39.20 -7.66 11.64
N ASP A 337 -38.37 -8.16 10.74
CA ASP A 337 -38.03 -9.59 10.66
C ASP A 337 -36.56 -9.77 11.04
N ILE A 338 -36.31 -10.55 12.09
CA ILE A 338 -34.97 -10.75 12.66
C ILE A 338 -34.72 -12.20 13.08
N GLU A 339 -33.52 -12.72 12.82
CA GLU A 339 -33.18 -14.12 13.10
C GLU A 339 -32.81 -14.44 14.56
N ALA A 340 -32.96 -13.48 15.48
CA ALA A 340 -32.62 -13.62 16.89
C ALA A 340 -33.55 -12.79 17.80
N ASP A 341 -33.65 -13.19 19.06
CA ASP A 341 -34.32 -12.39 20.08
C ASP A 341 -33.53 -11.09 20.34
N ALA A 342 -34.22 -9.95 20.32
CA ALA A 342 -33.56 -8.65 20.36
C ALA A 342 -34.41 -7.54 20.97
N HIS A 343 -33.71 -6.50 21.44
CA HIS A 343 -34.30 -5.21 21.78
C HIS A 343 -34.25 -4.31 20.55
N ILE A 344 -35.39 -3.97 19.96
CA ILE A 344 -35.47 -3.02 18.84
C ILE A 344 -35.61 -1.61 19.40
N LYS A 345 -34.86 -0.64 18.86
CA LYS A 345 -35.01 0.79 19.16
C LYS A 345 -35.36 1.54 17.88
N ALA A 346 -36.53 2.18 17.87
CA ALA A 346 -36.98 3.05 16.78
C ALA A 346 -36.88 4.51 17.22
N THR A 347 -36.09 5.30 16.52
CA THR A 347 -35.79 6.70 16.83
C THR A 347 -36.15 7.58 15.64
N LEU A 348 -37.17 8.42 15.79
CA LEU A 348 -37.52 9.44 14.80
C LEU A 348 -36.72 10.70 15.08
N ASN A 349 -36.04 11.21 14.04
CA ASN A 349 -35.17 12.38 14.13
C ASN A 349 -35.61 13.49 13.16
N LYS A 350 -35.59 14.75 13.63
CA LYS A 350 -35.77 15.96 12.82
C LYS A 350 -34.55 16.85 12.98
N SER A 351 -33.90 17.24 11.88
CA SER A 351 -32.73 18.14 11.92
C SER A 351 -31.67 17.68 12.92
N TYR A 352 -31.37 16.38 12.95
CA TYR A 352 -30.42 15.71 13.86
C TYR A 352 -30.82 15.63 15.34
N ASN A 353 -32.00 16.13 15.72
CA ASN A 353 -32.55 15.95 17.06
C ASN A 353 -33.54 14.78 17.09
N SER A 354 -33.42 13.91 18.09
CA SER A 354 -34.44 12.89 18.35
C SER A 354 -35.72 13.55 18.84
N VAL A 355 -36.81 13.35 18.11
CA VAL A 355 -38.15 13.85 18.47
C VAL A 355 -38.99 12.77 19.14
N VAL A 356 -38.76 11.49 18.80
CA VAL A 356 -39.41 10.33 19.42
C VAL A 356 -38.43 9.17 19.45
N THR A 357 -38.43 8.43 20.55
CA THR A 357 -37.73 7.15 20.66
C THR A 357 -38.63 6.14 21.36
N HIS A 358 -38.71 4.92 20.84
CA HIS A 358 -39.38 3.81 21.51
C HIS A 358 -38.55 2.53 21.40
N ALA A 359 -38.64 1.67 22.42
CA ALA A 359 -37.96 0.39 22.46
C ALA A 359 -38.96 -0.76 22.54
N PHE A 360 -38.71 -1.83 21.81
CA PHE A 360 -39.55 -3.02 21.72
C PHE A 360 -38.74 -4.26 22.05
N GLN A 361 -39.38 -5.24 22.68
CA GLN A 361 -38.83 -6.59 22.80
C GLN A 361 -39.40 -7.43 21.68
N VAL A 362 -38.55 -8.05 20.87
CA VAL A 362 -38.98 -8.96 19.81
C VAL A 362 -38.29 -10.30 19.97
N THR A 363 -39.02 -11.37 19.66
CA THR A 363 -38.44 -12.71 19.50
C THR A 363 -38.07 -12.95 18.04
N ARG A 364 -37.24 -13.96 17.78
CA ARG A 364 -36.90 -14.40 16.42
C ARG A 364 -38.15 -14.53 15.52
N GLY A 365 -38.07 -13.97 14.32
CA GLY A 365 -39.11 -13.95 13.29
C GLY A 365 -39.66 -12.54 13.04
N GLN A 366 -40.81 -12.48 12.38
CA GLN A 366 -41.49 -11.22 12.06
C GLN A 366 -42.33 -10.71 13.24
N SER A 367 -42.17 -9.44 13.59
CA SER A 367 -42.95 -8.71 14.59
C SER A 367 -43.48 -7.39 14.01
N ASP A 368 -44.75 -7.10 14.21
CA ASP A 368 -45.37 -5.82 13.82
C ASP A 368 -45.27 -4.80 14.96
N LEU A 369 -44.72 -3.63 14.66
CA LEU A 369 -44.39 -2.58 15.61
C LEU A 369 -45.06 -1.27 15.21
N VAL A 370 -45.35 -0.44 16.22
CA VAL A 370 -45.99 0.86 16.04
C VAL A 370 -45.20 1.91 16.82
N LEU A 371 -44.74 2.96 16.11
CA LEU A 371 -44.14 4.15 16.72
C LEU A 371 -45.14 5.31 16.61
N ASN A 372 -45.52 5.88 17.74
CA ASN A 372 -46.45 7.01 17.79
C ASN A 372 -45.68 8.31 18.00
N TYR A 373 -45.94 9.30 17.12
CA TYR A 373 -45.41 10.66 17.26
C TYR A 373 -46.55 11.63 17.57
N PRO A 374 -46.77 11.96 18.86
CA PRO A 374 -47.71 13.00 19.24
C PRO A 374 -47.15 14.40 18.94
N ASP A 375 -48.03 15.39 18.80
CA ASP A 375 -47.68 16.78 18.45
C ASP A 375 -46.85 16.87 17.17
N ALA A 376 -47.23 16.05 16.19
CA ALA A 376 -46.47 15.85 14.97
C ALA A 376 -46.40 17.16 14.15
N GLN A 377 -45.19 17.50 13.73
CA GLN A 377 -44.95 18.65 12.85
C GLN A 377 -44.67 18.18 11.44
N THR A 378 -45.03 18.99 10.45
CA THR A 378 -44.65 18.73 9.05
C THR A 378 -43.15 18.82 8.83
N GLY A 379 -42.70 18.18 7.75
CA GLY A 379 -41.32 18.25 7.26
C GLY A 379 -40.65 16.89 7.07
N HIS A 380 -39.34 16.93 6.80
CA HIS A 380 -38.52 15.76 6.55
C HIS A 380 -37.93 15.18 7.85
N TYR A 381 -37.98 13.86 7.99
CA TYR A 381 -37.51 13.12 9.15
C TYR A 381 -36.68 11.90 8.73
N ASN A 382 -35.86 11.43 9.66
CA ASN A 382 -35.16 10.16 9.56
C ASN A 382 -35.62 9.23 10.68
N LEU A 383 -36.16 8.06 10.33
CA LEU A 383 -36.46 7.00 11.28
C LEU A 383 -35.31 6.00 11.29
N ALA A 384 -34.56 5.97 12.38
CA ALA A 384 -33.52 4.99 12.63
C ALA A 384 -34.09 3.82 13.43
N VAL A 385 -34.05 2.61 12.88
CA VAL A 385 -34.47 1.37 13.54
C VAL A 385 -33.25 0.51 13.75
N SER A 386 -32.88 0.30 15.01
CA SER A 386 -31.73 -0.54 15.41
C SER A 386 -32.15 -1.70 16.27
N TYR A 387 -31.31 -2.74 16.36
CA TYR A 387 -31.48 -3.83 17.32
C TYR A 387 -30.28 -3.96 18.25
N MET A 388 -30.51 -4.60 19.39
CA MET A 388 -29.46 -5.10 20.30
C MET A 388 -29.84 -6.51 20.81
N THR A 389 -29.02 -7.51 20.53
CA THR A 389 -29.19 -8.90 21.01
C THR A 389 -28.52 -9.10 22.37
N ALA A 390 -28.81 -10.23 23.04
CA ALA A 390 -28.26 -10.54 24.37
C ALA A 390 -26.73 -10.71 24.41
N ASP A 391 -26.12 -11.12 23.30
CA ASP A 391 -24.68 -11.21 23.09
C ASP A 391 -24.05 -9.87 22.65
N GLY A 392 -24.85 -8.79 22.57
CA GLY A 392 -24.38 -7.43 22.33
C GLY A 392 -24.24 -7.05 20.86
N LEU A 393 -24.73 -7.86 19.91
CA LEU A 393 -24.73 -7.49 18.49
C LEU A 393 -25.74 -6.39 18.22
N THR A 394 -25.35 -5.45 17.37
CA THR A 394 -26.19 -4.31 16.98
C THR A 394 -26.09 -4.04 15.49
N ASP A 395 -27.19 -3.55 14.91
CA ASP A 395 -27.25 -3.00 13.56
C ASP A 395 -28.33 -1.94 13.48
N GLU A 396 -28.30 -1.09 12.45
CA GLU A 396 -29.25 0.00 12.26
C GLU A 396 -29.65 0.16 10.79
N LYS A 397 -30.93 0.46 10.54
CA LYS A 397 -31.45 0.91 9.25
C LYS A 397 -32.12 2.27 9.39
N VAL A 398 -31.85 3.16 8.44
CA VAL A 398 -32.38 4.53 8.45
C VAL A 398 -33.32 4.74 7.26
N PHE A 399 -34.52 5.24 7.54
CA PHE A 399 -35.58 5.50 6.57
C PHE A 399 -35.88 7.00 6.51
N HIS A 400 -35.97 7.54 5.29
CA HIS A 400 -36.26 8.97 5.07
C HIS A 400 -37.76 9.14 4.85
N LEU A 401 -38.38 9.91 5.72
CA LEU A 401 -39.83 10.07 5.83
C LEU A 401 -40.21 11.54 5.67
N ASN A 402 -41.39 11.80 5.13
CA ASN A 402 -41.95 13.14 5.03
C ASN A 402 -43.34 13.16 5.68
N ILE A 403 -43.57 14.14 6.56
CA ILE A 403 -44.85 14.32 7.27
C ILE A 403 -45.56 15.55 6.69
N VAL A 404 -46.83 15.39 6.30
CA VAL A 404 -47.69 16.43 5.69
C VAL A 404 -48.99 16.62 6.48
N GLU A 405 -49.69 17.75 6.29
CA GLU A 405 -50.98 18.01 6.93
C GLU A 405 -52.14 17.22 6.27
N ALA A 406 -53.15 16.87 7.06
CA ALA A 406 -54.40 16.30 6.54
C ALA A 406 -55.15 17.34 5.70
N GLY A 407 -55.47 16.99 4.46
CA GLY A 407 -56.26 17.83 3.55
C GLY A 407 -55.48 18.49 2.41
N THR A 408 -54.16 18.30 2.31
CA THR A 408 -53.49 18.46 1.02
C THR A 408 -53.89 17.30 0.10
N PRO A 409 -54.59 17.53 -1.04
CA PRO A 409 -54.80 16.48 -2.03
C PRO A 409 -53.43 15.93 -2.46
N PRO A 410 -53.34 14.67 -2.97
CA PRO A 410 -52.20 14.36 -3.82
C PRO A 410 -52.16 15.44 -4.89
N GLY A 411 -51.06 16.21 -4.92
CA GLY A 411 -50.86 17.23 -5.93
C GLY A 411 -51.17 16.62 -7.31
N PRO A 412 -51.73 17.41 -8.24
CA PRO A 412 -52.17 16.89 -9.53
C PRO A 412 -51.08 16.02 -10.15
N ILE A 413 -51.46 14.86 -10.70
CA ILE A 413 -50.60 14.11 -11.61
C ILE A 413 -50.03 15.15 -12.58
N PRO A 414 -48.71 15.39 -12.60
CA PRO A 414 -48.14 16.37 -13.50
C PRO A 414 -48.56 15.96 -14.91
N PRO A 415 -49.05 16.90 -15.75
CA PRO A 415 -49.32 16.57 -17.13
C PRO A 415 -48.04 16.00 -17.74
N VAL A 416 -48.18 15.09 -18.70
CA VAL A 416 -47.09 14.76 -19.61
C VAL A 416 -46.73 16.09 -20.30
N VAL A 417 -45.71 16.76 -19.80
CA VAL A 417 -45.15 17.95 -20.42
C VAL A 417 -44.18 17.44 -21.47
N GLU A 418 -44.56 17.61 -22.74
CA GLU A 418 -43.64 17.53 -23.86
C GLU A 418 -42.40 18.42 -23.61
N PRO A 419 -41.21 18.03 -24.10
CA PRO A 419 -39.93 18.47 -23.56
C PRO A 419 -39.65 19.95 -23.84
N ILE A 420 -39.32 20.73 -22.80
CA ILE A 420 -38.98 22.16 -22.93
C ILE A 420 -37.48 22.38 -22.67
N GLN A 421 -36.71 22.22 -23.75
CA GLN A 421 -35.78 23.17 -24.36
C GLN A 421 -34.72 24.02 -23.63
N ASP A 422 -34.44 23.87 -22.32
CA ASP A 422 -33.28 24.62 -21.74
C ASP A 422 -32.45 23.82 -20.72
N VAL A 423 -32.04 22.61 -21.13
CA VAL A 423 -30.97 21.86 -20.44
C VAL A 423 -29.70 21.90 -21.28
N ASP A 424 -28.56 22.18 -20.66
CA ASP A 424 -27.26 22.19 -21.36
C ASP A 424 -26.90 20.76 -21.81
N TYR A 425 -27.19 19.76 -20.97
CA TYR A 425 -26.86 18.35 -21.21
C TYR A 425 -27.89 17.38 -20.63
N VAL A 426 -27.90 16.14 -21.13
CA VAL A 426 -28.50 14.99 -20.44
C VAL A 426 -27.40 14.28 -19.67
N PHE A 427 -27.52 14.16 -18.36
CA PHE A 427 -26.52 13.49 -17.53
C PHE A 427 -26.41 11.99 -17.90
N PRO A 428 -25.22 11.39 -18.02
CA PRO A 428 -23.86 11.89 -17.72
C PRO A 428 -23.07 12.39 -18.96
N ALA A 429 -23.73 12.92 -20.00
CA ALA A 429 -23.03 13.37 -21.20
C ALA A 429 -22.17 14.61 -20.94
N ASN A 430 -20.93 14.62 -21.46
CA ASN A 430 -19.99 15.75 -21.38
C ASN A 430 -19.69 16.25 -19.95
N ILE A 431 -19.57 15.35 -18.97
CA ILE A 431 -19.27 15.72 -17.56
C ILE A 431 -18.10 16.71 -17.43
N THR A 432 -17.04 16.59 -18.24
CA THR A 432 -15.87 17.46 -18.16
C THR A 432 -16.15 18.92 -18.53
N SER A 433 -17.27 19.24 -19.19
CA SER A 433 -17.66 20.61 -19.53
C SER A 433 -18.59 21.27 -18.51
N TYR A 434 -18.99 20.57 -17.44
CA TYR A 434 -19.88 21.13 -16.44
C TYR A 434 -19.16 22.22 -15.63
N LYS A 435 -19.83 23.35 -15.49
CA LYS A 435 -19.38 24.50 -14.72
C LYS A 435 -20.50 24.97 -13.79
N ALA A 436 -20.17 25.88 -12.89
CA ALA A 436 -21.18 26.54 -12.06
C ALA A 436 -22.34 27.06 -12.94
N GLY A 437 -23.56 26.70 -12.57
CA GLY A 437 -24.77 27.07 -13.31
C GLY A 437 -25.17 26.12 -14.44
N THR A 438 -24.37 25.11 -14.81
CA THR A 438 -24.73 24.12 -15.83
C THR A 438 -26.00 23.36 -15.45
N VAL A 439 -26.95 23.26 -16.37
CA VAL A 439 -28.25 22.62 -16.17
C VAL A 439 -28.27 21.26 -16.87
N VAL A 440 -28.61 20.19 -16.14
CA VAL A 440 -28.67 18.83 -16.67
C VAL A 440 -29.99 18.13 -16.39
N LEU A 441 -30.49 17.39 -17.38
CA LEU A 441 -31.59 16.43 -17.20
C LEU A 441 -31.04 15.11 -16.67
N GLN A 442 -31.60 14.60 -15.57
CA GLN A 442 -31.28 13.28 -15.04
C GLN A 442 -32.27 12.23 -15.59
N PRO A 443 -31.85 11.34 -16.52
CA PRO A 443 -32.77 10.38 -17.15
C PRO A 443 -33.32 9.33 -16.18
N LYS A 444 -32.69 9.09 -15.03
CA LYS A 444 -33.15 8.08 -14.06
C LYS A 444 -34.37 8.50 -13.24
N ASN A 445 -34.56 9.80 -13.02
CA ASN A 445 -35.68 10.34 -12.24
C ASN A 445 -36.46 11.44 -12.97
N ASN A 446 -36.06 11.76 -14.20
CA ASN A 446 -36.69 12.74 -15.08
C ASN A 446 -36.79 14.16 -14.49
N LYS A 447 -35.83 14.52 -13.62
CA LYS A 447 -35.73 15.83 -12.98
C LYS A 447 -34.55 16.64 -13.51
N VAL A 448 -34.58 17.95 -13.32
CA VAL A 448 -33.56 18.88 -13.80
C VAL A 448 -32.73 19.43 -12.64
N TYR A 449 -31.43 19.45 -12.82
CA TYR A 449 -30.46 19.84 -11.80
C TYR A 449 -29.51 20.91 -12.32
N GLN A 450 -29.26 21.91 -11.49
CA GLN A 450 -28.27 22.95 -11.76
C GLN A 450 -27.01 22.74 -10.92
N CYS A 451 -25.84 22.76 -11.56
CA CYS A 451 -24.55 22.66 -10.87
C CYS A 451 -24.35 23.89 -9.98
N LYS A 452 -24.02 23.66 -8.70
CA LYS A 452 -23.84 24.71 -7.70
C LYS A 452 -22.69 25.66 -8.05
N PRO A 453 -22.73 26.91 -7.56
CA PRO A 453 -21.61 27.84 -7.68
C PRO A 453 -20.40 27.39 -6.86
N TRP A 454 -19.27 28.07 -7.06
CA TRP A 454 -18.07 27.89 -6.24
C TRP A 454 -18.40 28.03 -4.74
N PRO A 455 -17.84 27.21 -3.85
CA PRO A 455 -16.76 26.21 -4.06
C PRO A 455 -17.22 24.82 -4.51
N TYR A 456 -18.52 24.61 -4.73
CA TYR A 456 -19.10 23.27 -4.89
C TYR A 456 -19.14 22.75 -6.34
N ASN A 457 -18.91 23.63 -7.31
CA ASN A 457 -18.98 23.29 -8.74
C ASN A 457 -18.01 22.18 -9.16
N GLY A 458 -16.91 21.98 -8.42
CA GLY A 458 -15.93 20.91 -8.66
C GLY A 458 -16.48 19.50 -8.44
N TYR A 459 -17.62 19.34 -7.76
CA TYR A 459 -18.27 18.04 -7.55
C TYR A 459 -19.16 17.63 -8.74
N CYS A 460 -19.67 18.58 -9.52
CA CYS A 460 -20.52 18.29 -10.68
C CYS A 460 -19.80 17.46 -11.75
N VAL A 461 -18.47 17.57 -11.81
CA VAL A 461 -17.60 16.83 -12.75
C VAL A 461 -17.13 15.47 -12.21
N GLN A 462 -17.46 15.13 -10.96
CA GLN A 462 -16.97 13.93 -10.29
C GLN A 462 -17.98 12.77 -10.41
N TRP A 463 -17.96 12.12 -11.57
CA TRP A 463 -18.79 10.94 -11.80
C TRP A 463 -18.12 9.92 -12.73
N SER A 464 -18.26 8.64 -12.38
CA SER A 464 -17.99 7.49 -13.25
C SER A 464 -18.95 6.35 -12.91
N LYS A 465 -18.99 5.29 -13.73
CA LYS A 465 -19.81 4.10 -13.44
C LYS A 465 -19.49 3.42 -12.09
N GLY A 466 -18.27 3.56 -11.58
CA GLY A 466 -17.84 3.00 -10.30
C GLY A 466 -17.81 4.00 -9.14
N SER A 467 -18.11 5.28 -9.39
CA SER A 467 -18.06 6.36 -8.39
C SER A 467 -19.12 7.40 -8.74
N ASN A 468 -20.31 7.23 -8.14
CA ASN A 468 -21.53 7.99 -8.47
C ASN A 468 -22.08 8.80 -7.29
N GLN A 469 -21.27 9.05 -6.26
CA GLN A 469 -21.68 9.71 -5.03
C GLN A 469 -22.25 11.13 -5.23
N TYR A 470 -21.89 11.81 -6.32
CA TYR A 470 -22.42 13.14 -6.70
C TYR A 470 -23.41 13.08 -7.86
N GLU A 471 -23.91 11.90 -8.23
CA GLU A 471 -24.89 11.76 -9.32
C GLU A 471 -26.17 12.55 -9.01
N PRO A 472 -26.62 13.50 -9.87
CA PRO A 472 -27.72 14.40 -9.57
C PRO A 472 -29.00 13.63 -9.22
N GLY A 473 -29.55 13.88 -8.03
CA GLY A 473 -30.78 13.27 -7.52
C GLY A 473 -30.70 11.78 -7.16
N ILE A 474 -29.52 11.15 -7.21
CA ILE A 474 -29.34 9.70 -6.99
C ILE A 474 -28.19 9.42 -6.02
N GLY A 475 -27.04 10.07 -6.19
CA GLY A 475 -25.84 9.82 -5.40
C GLY A 475 -25.97 10.31 -3.95
N LEU A 476 -25.35 9.61 -2.99
CA LEU A 476 -25.47 9.91 -1.55
C LEU A 476 -25.20 11.38 -1.17
N TYR A 477 -24.35 12.07 -1.94
CA TYR A 477 -23.95 13.47 -1.73
C TYR A 477 -24.36 14.37 -2.89
N TRP A 478 -25.38 14.00 -3.68
CA TRP A 478 -25.80 14.75 -4.86
C TRP A 478 -26.13 16.21 -4.53
N ASN A 479 -26.73 16.45 -3.37
CA ASN A 479 -27.11 17.77 -2.86
C ASN A 479 -25.89 18.67 -2.55
N MET A 480 -24.68 18.12 -2.46
CA MET A 480 -23.46 18.93 -2.36
C MET A 480 -23.07 19.55 -3.70
N ALA A 481 -23.38 18.88 -4.82
CA ALA A 481 -23.01 19.30 -6.17
C ALA A 481 -24.14 20.04 -6.90
N TRP A 482 -25.40 19.68 -6.61
CA TRP A 482 -26.54 20.07 -7.44
C TRP A 482 -27.65 20.76 -6.65
N ILE A 483 -28.38 21.63 -7.35
CA ILE A 483 -29.65 22.22 -6.95
C ILE A 483 -30.72 21.56 -7.83
N GLU A 484 -31.69 20.86 -7.24
CA GLU A 484 -32.87 20.43 -7.98
C GLU A 484 -33.69 21.67 -8.33
N ILE A 485 -33.96 21.88 -9.62
CA ILE A 485 -34.66 23.07 -10.11
C ILE A 485 -35.99 22.74 -10.79
N GLN A 486 -36.22 21.48 -11.19
CA GLN A 486 -37.51 20.98 -11.70
C GLN A 486 -37.71 19.50 -11.38
#